data_AF-A0A8J4PSL9-F1
#
_entry.id   AF-A0A8J4PSL9-F1
#
_cell.length_a   1.000
_cell.length_b   1.000
_cell.length_c   1.000
_cell.angle_alpha   90.00
_cell.angle_beta   90.00
_cell.angle_gamma   90.00
#
_symmetry.space_group_name_H-M   'P 1'
#
loop_
_entity.id
_entity.type
_entity.pdbx_description
1 polymer ?
#
loop_
_entity_poly.entity_id
_entity_poly.type
_entity_poly.pdbx_seq_one_letter_code
_entity_poly.pdbx_strand_id
1 'polypeptide(L)'
;MYKYILLVILVSLSFTLGKKLEIKKLEAAQTNIIPAETGLSWTVENQTLHLVGNRETLLIIEFGLVNLTNAKVHGMDASNKSLGSLALLDPSQLPKTESNGTKYSLTAYSVLLPANWLVINAQVFFTADTFEPSDKKTLLVGCDSELDMYNLPFYLFGANESTIPFSKVSTISDDVRDELYNKWPISTLKFSNHAAKKIMWSTLVLSPNNTGPAVIARNKNDQRDGYEIMGIILMLLREIRSVNGESGTNNQIYAPIIWLNSKGKQEPAYGGLGGGNVGTGDPEYKGIYFHETGHSMSLPHAGENYPDHYPYEKGSLKGSTLGYDKTHNEFLSVLLPTESSVYKNCAKSRVLDANGKCFKQSAMQGGSGDQSKGYFFTMYADFECGKVQRYFEGITKIDNGQHVYDGGKIFKNSSMPSGYSRWDTIDKKYVEVKYITQQKGLYGFNNNLPIKRDIMVYTMIATVSLANTTGATQLYPPLYYKGGMIEYYDPTNATKLKEIIPNTSKFPWVCHASGCDWTIRAIYNDNSVDHYLLQKGLRSWFKPMGDISQDFFNPLKSSSLQTFVHNIPASKGVPSRYQILYTPLGFNGLPSNPTVMLDYSCSGQGESISCSPFSSQKTTKTKIN
;
A
#
# COMPACT_ATOMS: atom_id res chain seq x y z
N MET A 1 -66.65 -20.94 71.03
CA MET A 1 -67.13 -20.15 69.87
C MET A 1 -66.03 -19.15 69.53
N TYR A 2 -65.47 -19.27 68.32
CA TYR A 2 -64.15 -18.77 67.91
C TYR A 2 -64.01 -17.23 67.92
N LYS A 3 -62.89 -16.72 68.45
CA LYS A 3 -62.36 -15.37 68.21
C LYS A 3 -61.29 -15.46 67.12
N TYR A 4 -61.51 -14.80 65.99
CA TYR A 4 -60.51 -14.63 64.93
C TYR A 4 -59.69 -13.36 65.21
N ILE A 5 -58.37 -13.52 65.26
CA ILE A 5 -57.39 -12.44 65.18
C ILE A 5 -56.92 -12.41 63.73
N LEU A 6 -57.19 -11.31 63.04
CA LEU A 6 -56.69 -11.03 61.69
C LEU A 6 -55.35 -10.30 61.82
N LEU A 7 -54.24 -10.98 61.56
CA LEU A 7 -52.91 -10.40 61.51
C LEU A 7 -52.65 -9.91 60.07
N VAL A 8 -52.69 -8.59 59.85
CA VAL A 8 -52.29 -7.98 58.57
C VAL A 8 -50.78 -7.75 58.61
N ILE A 9 -50.03 -8.57 57.88
CA ILE A 9 -48.61 -8.33 57.59
C ILE A 9 -48.54 -7.47 56.32
N LEU A 10 -48.28 -6.17 56.49
CA LEU A 10 -47.84 -5.31 55.40
C LEU A 10 -46.37 -5.63 55.09
N VAL A 11 -46.14 -6.47 54.07
CA VAL A 11 -44.83 -6.58 53.44
C VAL A 11 -44.70 -5.39 52.49
N SER A 12 -43.94 -4.37 52.89
CA SER A 12 -43.46 -3.33 51.98
C SER A 12 -42.40 -3.93 51.04
N LEU A 13 -42.86 -4.59 49.97
CA LEU A 13 -42.04 -4.86 48.79
C LEU A 13 -41.79 -3.52 48.08
N SER A 14 -40.73 -2.83 48.50
CA SER A 14 -40.11 -1.79 47.67
C SER A 14 -39.49 -2.48 46.46
N PHE A 15 -40.26 -2.62 45.38
CA PHE A 15 -39.69 -2.81 44.06
C PHE A 15 -38.89 -1.55 43.73
N THR A 16 -37.60 -1.55 44.04
CA THR A 16 -36.67 -0.68 43.32
C THR A 16 -36.68 -1.18 41.88
N LEU A 17 -37.53 -0.60 41.02
CA LEU A 17 -37.30 -0.68 39.58
C LEU A 17 -35.90 -0.10 39.36
N GLY A 18 -34.92 -0.97 39.12
CA GLY A 18 -33.56 -0.56 38.85
C GLY A 18 -33.59 0.43 37.69
N LYS A 19 -33.02 1.61 37.90
CA LYS A 19 -32.89 2.57 36.80
C LYS A 19 -32.00 1.91 35.75
N LYS A 20 -32.43 1.94 34.49
CA LYS A 20 -31.61 1.42 33.39
C LYS A 20 -30.33 2.22 33.26
N LEU A 21 -29.19 1.53 33.08
CA LEU A 21 -27.92 2.17 32.82
C LEU A 21 -27.96 2.82 31.43
N GLU A 22 -27.99 4.15 31.40
CA GLU A 22 -28.12 4.92 30.17
C GLU A 22 -26.74 5.28 29.61
N ILE A 23 -26.50 4.98 28.33
CA ILE A 23 -25.28 5.36 27.63
C ILE A 23 -25.53 6.70 26.92
N LYS A 24 -24.85 7.76 27.37
CA LYS A 24 -24.91 9.10 26.75
C LYS A 24 -23.99 9.21 25.55
N LYS A 25 -22.85 8.53 25.59
CA LYS A 25 -21.86 8.52 24.52
C LYS A 25 -21.12 7.19 24.51
N LEU A 26 -20.95 6.62 23.32
CA LEU A 26 -20.14 5.43 23.10
C LEU A 26 -19.19 5.68 21.93
N GLU A 27 -17.92 5.80 22.25
CA GLU A 27 -16.85 5.99 21.29
C GLU A 27 -15.85 4.85 21.36
N ALA A 28 -15.05 4.74 20.32
CA ALA A 28 -14.04 3.75 20.14
C ALA A 28 -12.78 4.41 19.58
N ALA A 29 -11.61 3.94 20.00
CA ALA A 29 -10.33 4.44 19.51
C ALA A 29 -9.44 3.28 19.03
N GLN A 30 -8.99 3.39 17.77
CA GLN A 30 -8.04 2.46 17.13
C GLN A 30 -6.86 3.21 16.55
N THR A 31 -7.11 4.15 15.63
CA THR A 31 -6.14 5.17 15.15
C THR A 31 -6.58 6.56 15.58
N ASN A 32 -7.89 6.80 15.52
CA ASN A 32 -8.59 8.01 15.92
C ASN A 32 -9.78 7.64 16.80
N ILE A 33 -10.25 8.58 17.61
CA ILE A 33 -11.49 8.44 18.37
C ILE A 33 -12.67 8.66 17.43
N ILE A 34 -13.57 7.69 17.35
CA ILE A 34 -14.77 7.73 16.49
C ILE A 34 -16.01 7.24 17.26
N PRO A 35 -17.23 7.64 16.86
CA PRO A 35 -18.46 7.02 17.36
C PRO A 35 -18.47 5.51 17.05
N ALA A 36 -18.68 4.66 18.06
CA ALA A 36 -18.52 3.22 17.88
C ALA A 36 -19.63 2.57 17.03
N GLU A 37 -20.84 3.14 17.05
CA GLU A 37 -22.02 2.61 16.35
C GLU A 37 -22.15 3.12 14.91
N THR A 38 -21.60 4.30 14.61
CA THR A 38 -21.81 4.98 13.32
C THR A 38 -20.54 5.33 12.57
N GLY A 39 -19.39 5.32 13.24
CA GLY A 39 -18.14 5.83 12.67
C GLY A 39 -18.22 7.34 12.35
N LEU A 40 -17.36 7.78 11.43
CA LEU A 40 -17.34 9.11 10.85
C LEU A 40 -17.66 9.05 9.35
N SER A 41 -18.23 10.14 8.82
CA SER A 41 -18.56 10.28 7.40
C SER A 41 -18.35 11.70 6.90
N TRP A 42 -17.88 11.84 5.67
CA TRP A 42 -17.69 13.11 4.98
C TRP A 42 -18.40 13.08 3.63
N THR A 43 -18.95 14.21 3.22
CA THR A 43 -19.49 14.38 1.86
C THR A 43 -18.38 14.44 0.81
N VAL A 44 -17.21 14.98 1.19
CA VAL A 44 -15.99 14.96 0.37
C VAL A 44 -15.62 13.51 0.05
N GLU A 45 -15.61 13.19 -1.24
CA GLU A 45 -15.37 11.84 -1.79
C GLU A 45 -16.30 10.72 -1.27
N ASN A 46 -17.41 11.08 -0.59
CA ASN A 46 -18.28 10.16 0.15
C ASN A 46 -17.47 9.23 1.08
N GLN A 47 -16.51 9.79 1.80
CA GLN A 47 -15.58 9.04 2.63
C GLN A 47 -16.19 8.65 3.97
N THR A 48 -15.77 7.51 4.51
CA THR A 48 -16.12 7.04 5.87
C THR A 48 -14.89 6.56 6.63
N LEU A 49 -14.99 6.51 7.96
CA LEU A 49 -14.06 5.82 8.85
C LEU A 49 -14.85 5.04 9.90
N HIS A 50 -14.58 3.75 10.02
CA HIS A 50 -15.22 2.84 10.97
C HIS A 50 -14.19 1.91 11.63
N LEU A 51 -14.63 1.05 12.54
CA LEU A 51 -13.71 0.15 13.25
C LEU A 51 -13.16 -0.93 12.30
N VAL A 52 -11.85 -1.12 12.31
CA VAL A 52 -11.18 -2.22 11.64
C VAL A 52 -11.45 -3.50 12.42
N GLY A 53 -11.79 -4.58 11.70
CA GLY A 53 -12.02 -5.90 12.30
C GLY A 53 -10.76 -6.48 12.92
N ASN A 54 -10.91 -7.38 13.88
CA ASN A 54 -9.81 -8.08 14.54
C ASN A 54 -8.67 -7.13 14.99
N ARG A 55 -9.03 -6.01 15.62
CA ARG A 55 -8.09 -5.01 16.12
C ARG A 55 -8.50 -4.54 17.50
N GLU A 56 -7.55 -4.55 18.44
CA GLU A 56 -7.80 -4.06 19.80
C GLU A 56 -8.34 -2.62 19.76
N THR A 57 -9.33 -2.34 20.60
CA THR A 57 -10.09 -1.10 20.51
C THR A 57 -10.37 -0.57 21.90
N LEU A 58 -9.93 0.64 22.20
CA LEU A 58 -10.32 1.31 23.44
C LEU A 58 -11.76 1.79 23.29
N LEU A 59 -12.70 1.24 24.06
CA LEU A 59 -14.02 1.83 24.21
C LEU A 59 -13.98 2.94 25.26
N ILE A 60 -14.66 4.05 24.96
CA ILE A 60 -14.81 5.22 25.82
C ILE A 60 -16.31 5.45 26.01
N ILE A 61 -16.77 5.49 27.26
CA ILE A 61 -18.19 5.45 27.60
C ILE A 61 -18.55 6.54 28.59
N GLU A 62 -19.54 7.35 28.24
CA GLU A 62 -20.16 8.33 29.13
C GLU A 62 -21.55 7.83 29.55
N PHE A 63 -21.77 7.67 30.85
CA PHE A 63 -23.07 7.31 31.41
C PHE A 63 -23.85 8.54 31.94
N GLY A 64 -23.22 9.72 31.96
CA GLY A 64 -23.76 10.90 32.66
C GLY A 64 -23.80 10.74 34.18
N LEU A 65 -23.11 9.73 34.71
CA LEU A 65 -22.93 9.42 36.13
C LEU A 65 -21.43 9.21 36.39
N VAL A 66 -20.97 9.67 37.54
CA VAL A 66 -19.61 9.39 38.04
C VAL A 66 -19.70 8.43 39.22
N ASN A 67 -18.71 7.55 39.37
CA ASN A 67 -18.57 6.57 40.47
C ASN A 67 -19.53 5.36 40.42
N LEU A 68 -19.79 4.81 39.22
CA LEU A 68 -20.39 3.49 39.07
C LEU A 68 -19.53 2.41 39.74
N THR A 69 -20.16 1.51 40.50
CA THR A 69 -19.48 0.36 41.14
C THR A 69 -19.64 -0.91 40.30
N ASN A 70 -18.58 -1.71 40.24
CA ASN A 70 -18.50 -2.97 39.47
C ASN A 70 -18.98 -2.83 38.01
N ALA A 71 -18.71 -1.69 37.38
CA ALA A 71 -19.11 -1.45 36.00
C ALA A 71 -18.37 -2.39 35.04
N LYS A 72 -19.10 -3.03 34.12
CA LYS A 72 -18.57 -3.99 33.14
C LYS A 72 -19.15 -3.77 31.76
N VAL A 73 -18.37 -4.10 30.73
CA VAL A 73 -18.85 -4.32 29.36
C VAL A 73 -19.02 -5.82 29.11
N HIS A 74 -20.03 -6.18 28.34
CA HIS A 74 -20.28 -7.55 27.88
C HIS A 74 -20.34 -7.54 26.36
N GLY A 75 -19.58 -8.44 25.72
CA GLY A 75 -19.55 -8.59 24.27
C GLY A 75 -20.40 -9.76 23.79
N MET A 76 -21.05 -9.59 22.64
CA MET A 76 -21.76 -10.65 21.91
C MET A 76 -21.43 -10.60 20.42
N ASP A 77 -21.36 -11.76 19.76
CA ASP A 77 -21.28 -11.82 18.30
C ASP A 77 -22.66 -11.68 17.63
N ALA A 78 -22.67 -11.70 16.30
CA ALA A 78 -23.89 -11.59 15.50
C ALA A 78 -24.93 -12.71 15.77
N SER A 79 -24.50 -13.83 16.34
CA SER A 79 -25.36 -14.97 16.70
C SER A 79 -25.79 -14.94 18.18
N ASN A 80 -25.59 -13.82 18.88
CA ASN A 80 -25.79 -13.66 20.33
C ASN A 80 -24.91 -14.58 21.20
N LYS A 81 -23.82 -15.13 20.66
CA LYS A 81 -22.86 -15.88 21.47
C LYS A 81 -22.01 -14.89 22.26
N SER A 82 -21.80 -15.18 23.54
CA SER A 82 -20.94 -14.33 24.39
C SER A 82 -19.49 -14.35 23.89
N LEU A 83 -18.92 -13.15 23.76
CA LEU A 83 -17.49 -12.91 23.52
C LEU A 83 -16.72 -12.76 24.84
N GLY A 84 -17.43 -12.50 25.94
CA GLY A 84 -16.90 -12.37 27.30
C GLY A 84 -17.42 -11.12 28.02
N SER A 85 -16.81 -10.81 29.16
CA SER A 85 -17.06 -9.57 29.92
C SER A 85 -15.75 -9.00 30.46
N LEU A 86 -15.66 -7.67 30.54
CA LEU A 86 -14.48 -6.94 31.02
C LEU A 86 -14.92 -5.85 31.99
N ALA A 87 -14.11 -5.60 33.03
CA ALA A 87 -14.32 -4.47 33.93
C ALA A 87 -14.01 -3.15 33.22
N LEU A 88 -14.81 -2.12 33.50
CA LEU A 88 -14.51 -0.77 33.05
C LEU A 88 -13.50 -0.12 34.00
N LEU A 89 -12.53 0.57 33.41
CA LEU A 89 -11.62 1.49 34.10
C LEU A 89 -12.37 2.79 34.42
N ASP A 90 -12.10 3.33 35.59
CA ASP A 90 -12.73 4.56 36.06
C ASP A 90 -12.19 5.81 35.34
N PRO A 91 -12.88 6.96 35.41
CA PRO A 91 -12.45 8.16 34.69
C PRO A 91 -11.05 8.69 35.03
N SER A 92 -10.50 8.35 36.19
CA SER A 92 -9.12 8.74 36.54
C SER A 92 -8.06 7.91 35.80
N GLN A 93 -8.44 6.75 35.26
CA GLN A 93 -7.58 5.82 34.51
C GLN A 93 -7.70 5.97 33.00
N LEU A 94 -8.56 6.87 32.52
CA LEU A 94 -8.64 7.19 31.09
C LEU A 94 -7.24 7.63 30.57
N PRO A 95 -6.84 7.19 29.36
CA PRO A 95 -5.56 7.58 28.76
C PRO A 95 -5.35 9.10 28.79
N LYS A 96 -4.11 9.51 29.06
CA LYS A 96 -3.73 10.93 29.02
C LYS A 96 -3.59 11.38 27.57
N THR A 97 -3.60 12.68 27.34
CA THR A 97 -3.22 13.27 26.05
C THR A 97 -1.71 13.52 26.04
N GLU A 98 -1.05 13.26 24.90
CA GLU A 98 0.40 13.40 24.72
C GLU A 98 0.93 14.76 25.24
N SER A 99 2.19 14.78 25.68
CA SER A 99 2.87 15.97 26.22
C SER A 99 2.04 16.75 27.26
N ASN A 100 1.31 16.02 28.12
CA ASN A 100 0.40 16.57 29.14
C ASN A 100 -0.66 17.52 28.56
N GLY A 101 -1.16 17.22 27.36
CA GLY A 101 -2.24 17.97 26.73
C GLY A 101 -3.55 17.93 27.53
N THR A 102 -4.54 18.68 27.06
CA THR A 102 -5.88 18.71 27.67
C THR A 102 -6.46 17.30 27.75
N LYS A 103 -6.96 16.91 28.94
CA LYS A 103 -7.63 15.63 29.13
C LYS A 103 -8.84 15.50 28.21
N TYR A 104 -9.06 14.30 27.67
CA TYR A 104 -10.18 14.02 26.78
C TYR A 104 -11.54 14.15 27.48
N SER A 105 -11.68 13.53 28.65
CA SER A 105 -12.86 13.63 29.52
C SER A 105 -12.43 13.52 30.99
N LEU A 106 -13.31 14.00 31.88
CA LEU A 106 -13.20 13.84 33.33
C LEU A 106 -14.22 12.82 33.89
N THR A 107 -15.14 12.35 33.06
CA THR A 107 -16.28 11.51 33.47
C THR A 107 -16.39 10.20 32.69
N ALA A 108 -15.64 10.05 31.58
CA ALA A 108 -15.69 8.86 30.75
C ALA A 108 -15.02 7.65 31.42
N TYR A 109 -15.73 6.53 31.43
CA TYR A 109 -15.15 5.21 31.69
C TYR A 109 -14.47 4.68 30.44
N SER A 110 -13.55 3.73 30.59
CA SER A 110 -12.91 3.11 29.43
C SER A 110 -12.61 1.64 29.61
N VAL A 111 -12.41 0.92 28.52
CA VAL A 111 -11.98 -0.48 28.53
C VAL A 111 -11.31 -0.81 27.19
N LEU A 112 -10.19 -1.54 27.23
CA LEU A 112 -9.55 -2.05 26.02
C LEU A 112 -10.20 -3.38 25.64
N LEU A 113 -10.95 -3.39 24.53
CA LEU A 113 -11.50 -4.62 23.98
C LEU A 113 -10.41 -5.41 23.24
N PRO A 114 -10.32 -6.74 23.45
CA PRO A 114 -9.41 -7.59 22.71
C PRO A 114 -9.82 -7.65 21.23
N ALA A 115 -8.84 -7.84 20.35
CA ALA A 115 -9.03 -7.86 18.89
C ALA A 115 -10.15 -8.80 18.44
N ASN A 116 -10.22 -10.01 19.01
CA ASN A 116 -11.22 -11.02 18.66
C ASN A 116 -12.67 -10.66 19.02
N TRP A 117 -12.92 -9.55 19.74
CA TRP A 117 -14.28 -9.04 19.94
C TRP A 117 -14.76 -8.17 18.78
N LEU A 118 -13.84 -7.62 17.98
CA LEU A 118 -14.14 -6.75 16.84
C LEU A 118 -14.43 -7.59 15.61
N VAL A 119 -15.57 -8.29 15.67
CA VAL A 119 -16.14 -9.04 14.56
C VAL A 119 -17.35 -8.32 13.97
N ILE A 120 -17.74 -8.67 12.75
CA ILE A 120 -18.88 -8.07 12.07
C ILE A 120 -20.15 -8.23 12.90
N ASN A 121 -20.88 -7.13 13.09
CA ASN A 121 -22.10 -7.02 13.89
C ASN A 121 -21.93 -7.41 15.38
N ALA A 122 -20.71 -7.33 15.93
CA ALA A 122 -20.51 -7.45 17.37
C ALA A 122 -21.36 -6.43 18.13
N GLN A 123 -21.90 -6.84 19.27
CA GLN A 123 -22.72 -6.02 20.15
C GLN A 123 -22.08 -5.90 21.52
N VAL A 124 -22.24 -4.73 22.14
CA VAL A 124 -21.83 -4.48 23.52
C VAL A 124 -22.98 -3.96 24.35
N PHE A 125 -23.03 -4.34 25.63
CA PHE A 125 -23.91 -3.73 26.62
C PHE A 125 -23.19 -3.66 27.97
N PHE A 126 -23.71 -2.85 28.88
CA PHE A 126 -23.03 -2.49 30.11
C PHE A 126 -23.88 -2.81 31.33
N THR A 127 -23.21 -3.20 32.40
CA THR A 127 -23.83 -3.46 33.71
C THR A 127 -23.06 -2.72 34.79
N ALA A 128 -23.75 -2.27 35.84
CA ALA A 128 -23.15 -1.75 37.07
C ALA A 128 -24.08 -2.11 38.23
N ASP A 129 -23.56 -2.17 39.47
CA ASP A 129 -24.42 -2.49 40.61
C ASP A 129 -25.57 -1.49 40.73
N THR A 130 -26.74 -1.93 41.20
CA THR A 130 -27.94 -1.12 41.41
C THR A 130 -28.62 -0.56 40.16
N PHE A 131 -28.09 -0.84 38.95
CA PHE A 131 -28.69 -0.49 37.66
C PHE A 131 -29.13 -1.73 36.88
N GLU A 132 -30.23 -1.60 36.13
CA GLU A 132 -30.55 -2.58 35.08
C GLU A 132 -29.55 -2.45 33.92
N PRO A 133 -29.22 -3.55 33.21
CA PRO A 133 -28.31 -3.49 32.06
C PRO A 133 -28.72 -2.46 31.02
N SER A 134 -27.72 -1.86 30.36
CA SER A 134 -27.97 -0.94 29.25
C SER A 134 -28.61 -1.67 28.06
N ASP A 135 -29.09 -0.90 27.08
CA ASP A 135 -29.36 -1.44 25.76
C ASP A 135 -28.09 -1.99 25.11
N LYS A 136 -28.27 -3.02 24.27
CA LYS A 136 -27.21 -3.50 23.37
C LYS A 136 -26.96 -2.46 22.29
N LYS A 137 -25.67 -2.17 22.05
CA LYS A 137 -25.19 -1.31 20.97
C LYS A 137 -24.39 -2.15 19.98
N THR A 138 -24.70 -2.03 18.69
CA THR A 138 -23.98 -2.74 17.63
C THR A 138 -22.80 -1.90 17.18
N LEU A 139 -21.61 -2.49 17.18
CA LEU A 139 -20.38 -1.84 16.73
C LEU A 139 -20.33 -1.83 15.19
N LEU A 140 -19.93 -0.71 14.60
CA LEU A 140 -19.69 -0.60 13.15
C LEU A 140 -18.29 -1.10 12.84
N VAL A 141 -18.17 -2.41 12.62
CA VAL A 141 -16.92 -3.10 12.28
C VAL A 141 -16.87 -3.41 10.78
N GLY A 142 -15.71 -3.15 10.17
CA GLY A 142 -15.38 -3.41 8.78
C GLY A 142 -14.36 -4.53 8.62
N CYS A 143 -13.56 -4.44 7.56
CA CYS A 143 -12.56 -5.44 7.19
C CYS A 143 -11.45 -5.55 8.25
N ASP A 144 -10.97 -6.75 8.52
CA ASP A 144 -9.75 -7.05 9.28
C ASP A 144 -8.52 -6.97 8.36
N SER A 145 -8.29 -5.80 7.79
CA SER A 145 -7.30 -5.59 6.73
C SER A 145 -5.87 -5.97 7.14
N GLU A 146 -5.18 -6.65 6.23
CA GLU A 146 -3.77 -7.02 6.36
C GLU A 146 -2.91 -6.26 5.34
N LEU A 147 -1.71 -5.84 5.76
CA LEU A 147 -0.71 -5.24 4.88
C LEU A 147 0.65 -5.94 5.01
N ASP A 148 1.15 -6.45 3.88
CA ASP A 148 2.53 -6.94 3.73
C ASP A 148 3.43 -5.82 3.17
N MET A 149 4.33 -5.30 3.99
CA MET A 149 5.33 -4.31 3.60
C MET A 149 6.68 -4.97 3.34
N TYR A 150 7.20 -4.81 2.13
CA TYR A 150 8.52 -5.29 1.75
C TYR A 150 9.52 -4.14 1.62
N ASN A 151 10.70 -4.28 2.20
CA ASN A 151 11.83 -3.40 1.92
C ASN A 151 12.71 -4.02 0.82
N LEU A 152 12.99 -3.27 -0.26
CA LEU A 152 13.95 -3.63 -1.30
C LEU A 152 15.00 -2.52 -1.44
N PRO A 153 16.11 -2.56 -0.68
CA PRO A 153 17.13 -1.52 -0.71
C PRO A 153 17.84 -1.40 -2.05
N PHE A 154 18.03 -0.16 -2.49
CA PHE A 154 18.82 0.19 -3.68
C PHE A 154 20.15 0.80 -3.26
N TYR A 155 21.24 0.07 -3.49
CA TYR A 155 22.60 0.55 -3.40
C TYR A 155 23.08 0.96 -4.79
N LEU A 156 23.21 2.26 -5.02
CA LEU A 156 23.55 2.83 -6.31
C LEU A 156 24.95 3.44 -6.31
N PHE A 157 25.58 3.42 -7.48
CA PHE A 157 26.78 4.21 -7.79
C PHE A 157 28.00 3.82 -6.95
N GLY A 158 28.14 2.52 -6.67
CA GLY A 158 29.23 1.97 -5.86
C GLY A 158 28.94 1.90 -4.36
N ALA A 159 27.77 2.39 -3.91
CA ALA A 159 27.30 2.12 -2.56
C ALA A 159 27.19 0.61 -2.32
N ASN A 160 27.45 0.19 -1.07
CA ASN A 160 27.39 -1.21 -0.66
C ASN A 160 27.15 -1.30 0.86
N GLU A 161 27.25 -2.50 1.43
CA GLU A 161 26.99 -2.72 2.85
C GLU A 161 27.98 -2.01 3.80
N SER A 162 29.17 -1.65 3.32
CA SER A 162 30.09 -0.80 4.08
C SER A 162 29.66 0.67 4.10
N THR A 163 28.80 1.10 3.16
CA THR A 163 28.17 2.43 3.17
C THR A 163 27.08 2.49 4.23
N ILE A 164 26.11 1.57 4.15
CA ILE A 164 25.08 1.34 5.16
C ILE A 164 24.84 -0.17 5.23
N PRO A 165 25.00 -0.82 6.40
CA PRO A 165 24.80 -2.26 6.54
C PRO A 165 23.41 -2.69 6.10
N PHE A 166 23.31 -3.82 5.40
CA PHE A 166 22.03 -4.33 4.90
C PHE A 166 21.01 -4.54 6.02
N SER A 167 21.45 -4.98 7.20
CA SER A 167 20.58 -5.16 8.38
C SER A 167 19.87 -3.89 8.85
N LYS A 168 20.38 -2.69 8.51
CA LYS A 168 19.74 -1.41 8.86
C LYS A 168 18.64 -1.00 7.88
N VAL A 169 18.60 -1.60 6.69
CA VAL A 169 17.70 -1.19 5.59
C VAL A 169 16.84 -2.33 5.06
N SER A 170 17.13 -3.57 5.46
CA SER A 170 16.36 -4.75 5.05
C SER A 170 14.97 -4.81 5.69
N THR A 171 14.75 -4.11 6.80
CA THR A 171 13.47 -4.04 7.54
C THR A 171 13.45 -2.78 8.42
N ILE A 172 12.35 -2.55 9.12
CA ILE A 172 12.21 -1.54 10.17
C ILE A 172 12.34 -2.19 11.57
N SER A 173 12.56 -1.38 12.61
CA SER A 173 12.52 -1.84 14.00
C SER A 173 11.09 -2.11 14.49
N ASP A 174 10.96 -2.87 15.57
CA ASP A 174 9.67 -3.15 16.21
C ASP A 174 8.99 -1.85 16.70
N ASP A 175 9.74 -0.90 17.28
CA ASP A 175 9.18 0.39 17.71
C ASP A 175 8.56 1.18 16.55
N VAL A 176 9.22 1.19 15.38
CA VAL A 176 8.69 1.87 14.19
C VAL A 176 7.46 1.12 13.68
N ARG A 177 7.47 -0.22 13.67
CA ARG A 177 6.29 -1.02 13.27
C ARG A 177 5.10 -0.75 14.18
N ASP A 178 5.31 -0.78 15.49
CA ASP A 178 4.25 -0.64 16.48
C ASP A 178 3.63 0.77 16.44
N GLU A 179 4.44 1.80 16.21
CA GLU A 179 3.95 3.16 16.00
C GLU A 179 3.15 3.30 14.68
N LEU A 180 3.59 2.68 13.59
CA LEU A 180 2.84 2.64 12.33
C LEU A 180 1.49 1.93 12.50
N TYR A 181 1.47 0.82 13.24
CA TYR A 181 0.24 0.09 13.55
C TYR A 181 -0.79 0.99 14.24
N ASN A 182 -0.36 1.85 15.16
CA ASN A 182 -1.24 2.80 15.84
C ASN A 182 -1.77 3.92 14.91
N LYS A 183 -1.10 4.18 13.79
CA LYS A 183 -1.40 5.31 12.88
C LYS A 183 -2.10 4.90 11.59
N TRP A 184 -2.07 3.62 11.25
CA TRP A 184 -2.73 3.08 10.07
C TRP A 184 -3.92 2.21 10.46
N PRO A 185 -5.11 2.37 9.86
CA PRO A 185 -6.30 1.58 10.20
C PRO A 185 -6.24 0.19 9.54
N ILE A 186 -5.39 -0.67 10.10
CA ILE A 186 -5.14 -2.05 9.67
C ILE A 186 -5.15 -3.04 10.84
N SER A 187 -5.62 -4.25 10.61
CA SER A 187 -5.66 -5.31 11.63
C SER A 187 -4.30 -5.96 11.82
N THR A 188 -3.59 -6.20 10.71
CA THR A 188 -2.29 -6.89 10.71
C THR A 188 -1.29 -6.14 9.83
N LEU A 189 -0.09 -5.92 10.37
CA LEU A 189 1.01 -5.26 9.67
C LEU A 189 2.26 -6.14 9.71
N LYS A 190 2.70 -6.60 8.54
CA LYS A 190 3.89 -7.45 8.40
C LYS A 190 4.98 -6.69 7.69
N PHE A 191 6.19 -6.73 8.26
CA PHE A 191 7.39 -6.19 7.65
C PHE A 191 8.38 -7.30 7.37
N SER A 192 8.90 -7.30 6.16
CA SER A 192 9.98 -8.19 5.79
C SER A 192 10.82 -7.59 4.68
N ASN A 193 12.00 -8.15 4.47
CA ASN A 193 12.78 -7.84 3.30
C ASN A 193 12.18 -8.51 2.06
N HIS A 194 12.16 -7.82 0.93
CA HIS A 194 11.76 -8.40 -0.34
C HIS A 194 12.65 -9.61 -0.68
N ALA A 195 12.10 -10.66 -1.28
CA ALA A 195 12.84 -11.90 -1.53
C ALA A 195 14.08 -11.73 -2.44
N ALA A 196 14.11 -10.67 -3.27
CA ALA A 196 15.28 -10.25 -4.06
C ALA A 196 16.44 -9.68 -3.23
N LYS A 197 16.25 -9.53 -1.92
CA LYS A 197 17.18 -8.96 -0.94
C LYS A 197 17.48 -7.48 -1.14
N LYS A 198 18.32 -7.15 -2.12
CA LYS A 198 18.83 -5.81 -2.39
C LYS A 198 19.19 -5.68 -3.86
N ILE A 199 19.18 -4.46 -4.36
CA ILE A 199 19.68 -4.11 -5.69
C ILE A 199 20.99 -3.34 -5.53
N MET A 200 22.04 -3.79 -6.20
CA MET A 200 23.37 -3.17 -6.17
C MET A 200 23.83 -2.86 -7.58
N TRP A 201 23.71 -1.61 -8.02
CA TRP A 201 24.05 -1.21 -9.38
C TRP A 201 25.07 -0.06 -9.39
N SER A 202 26.07 -0.17 -10.25
CA SER A 202 27.09 0.87 -10.44
C SER A 202 26.59 2.02 -11.31
N THR A 203 25.56 1.81 -12.11
CA THR A 203 24.97 2.81 -13.01
C THR A 203 23.45 2.73 -13.06
N LEU A 204 22.82 3.81 -13.50
CA LEU A 204 21.38 3.87 -13.80
C LEU A 204 21.18 4.72 -15.06
N VAL A 205 20.30 4.33 -15.98
CA VAL A 205 20.00 5.15 -17.17
C VAL A 205 18.88 6.12 -16.81
N LEU A 206 19.21 7.40 -16.83
CA LEU A 206 18.23 8.48 -16.71
C LEU A 206 17.54 8.67 -18.06
N SER A 207 16.21 8.64 -18.05
CA SER A 207 15.39 8.87 -19.24
C SER A 207 15.63 10.26 -19.85
N PRO A 208 15.46 10.46 -21.17
CA PRO A 208 15.46 11.80 -21.76
C PRO A 208 14.38 12.71 -21.15
N ASN A 209 14.64 14.02 -21.09
CA ASN A 209 13.76 14.99 -20.40
C ASN A 209 13.45 16.27 -21.19
N ASN A 210 13.22 16.18 -22.50
CA ASN A 210 13.04 17.27 -23.47
C ASN A 210 14.25 18.23 -23.61
N THR A 211 15.11 18.36 -22.60
CA THR A 211 16.29 19.23 -22.61
C THR A 211 17.58 18.46 -22.90
N GLY A 212 17.61 17.15 -22.65
CA GLY A 212 18.75 16.30 -22.99
C GLY A 212 18.36 14.84 -23.31
N PRO A 213 19.29 14.09 -23.94
CA PRO A 213 19.12 12.67 -24.20
C PRO A 213 19.20 11.83 -22.92
N ALA A 214 19.03 10.51 -23.07
CA ALA A 214 19.27 9.59 -21.98
C ALA A 214 20.72 9.73 -21.47
N VAL A 215 20.92 9.57 -20.16
CA VAL A 215 22.26 9.69 -19.55
C VAL A 215 22.52 8.49 -18.66
N ILE A 216 23.72 7.93 -18.74
CA ILE A 216 24.17 6.90 -17.80
C ILE A 216 24.68 7.60 -16.55
N ALA A 217 23.83 7.67 -15.52
CA ALA A 217 24.22 8.13 -14.21
C ALA A 217 25.18 7.11 -13.57
N ARG A 218 26.29 7.63 -13.04
CA ARG A 218 27.34 6.92 -12.30
C ARG A 218 27.45 7.42 -10.87
N ASN A 219 26.75 8.50 -10.54
CA ASN A 219 26.68 9.08 -9.20
C ASN A 219 25.41 9.94 -9.08
N LYS A 220 25.05 10.31 -7.85
CA LYS A 220 23.87 11.12 -7.56
C LYS A 220 23.85 12.46 -8.31
N ASN A 221 25.00 13.12 -8.49
CA ASN A 221 25.08 14.44 -9.13
C ASN A 221 24.77 14.41 -10.63
N ASP A 222 24.67 13.24 -11.25
CA ASP A 222 24.29 13.12 -12.67
C ASP A 222 22.78 13.33 -12.88
N GLN A 223 21.97 13.33 -11.82
CA GLN A 223 20.55 13.66 -11.89
C GLN A 223 20.36 15.13 -12.30
N ARG A 224 19.38 15.38 -13.16
CA ARG A 224 19.06 16.74 -13.66
C ARG A 224 17.98 17.43 -12.82
N ASP A 225 17.22 16.64 -12.07
CA ASP A 225 16.22 17.08 -11.09
C ASP A 225 16.36 16.26 -9.80
N GLY A 226 15.89 16.81 -8.67
CA GLY A 226 15.99 16.18 -7.35
C GLY A 226 15.30 14.81 -7.22
N TYR A 227 14.34 14.50 -8.10
CA TYR A 227 13.50 13.30 -8.02
C TYR A 227 13.67 12.33 -9.19
N GLU A 228 14.55 12.63 -10.15
CA GLU A 228 14.67 11.87 -11.40
C GLU A 228 15.02 10.39 -11.17
N ILE A 229 16.02 10.13 -10.31
CA ILE A 229 16.42 8.76 -9.93
C ILE A 229 15.31 8.05 -9.16
N MET A 230 14.64 8.77 -8.24
CA MET A 230 13.53 8.21 -7.46
C MET A 230 12.36 7.79 -8.37
N GLY A 231 12.05 8.58 -9.40
CA GLY A 231 11.00 8.26 -10.37
C GLY A 231 11.29 6.97 -11.14
N ILE A 232 12.55 6.74 -11.50
CA ILE A 232 12.99 5.48 -12.14
C ILE A 232 12.86 4.31 -11.18
N ILE A 233 13.29 4.45 -9.93
CA ILE A 233 13.14 3.40 -8.91
C ILE A 233 11.66 3.06 -8.71
N LEU A 234 10.80 4.07 -8.56
CA LEU A 234 9.36 3.89 -8.39
C LEU A 234 8.75 3.11 -9.57
N MET A 235 9.11 3.45 -10.80
CA MET A 235 8.70 2.70 -11.99
C MET A 235 9.19 1.24 -11.93
N LEU A 236 10.47 1.01 -11.60
CA LEU A 236 11.02 -0.35 -11.49
C LEU A 236 10.30 -1.18 -10.42
N LEU A 237 9.99 -0.61 -9.26
CA LEU A 237 9.23 -1.29 -8.21
C LEU A 237 7.83 -1.68 -8.69
N ARG A 238 7.13 -0.79 -9.40
CA ARG A 238 5.80 -1.11 -9.99
C ARG A 238 5.90 -2.26 -10.97
N GLU A 239 6.90 -2.24 -11.84
CA GLU A 239 7.12 -3.28 -12.84
C GLU A 239 7.51 -4.62 -12.18
N ILE A 240 8.37 -4.62 -11.16
CA ILE A 240 8.69 -5.83 -10.36
C ILE A 240 7.41 -6.41 -9.75
N ARG A 241 6.57 -5.60 -9.11
CA ARG A 241 5.27 -6.07 -8.59
C ARG A 241 4.38 -6.62 -9.70
N SER A 242 4.33 -5.92 -10.84
CA SER A 242 3.50 -6.31 -11.98
C SER A 242 3.85 -7.70 -12.52
N VAL A 243 5.14 -7.98 -12.75
CA VAL A 243 5.58 -9.28 -13.28
C VAL A 243 5.44 -10.43 -12.28
N ASN A 244 5.42 -10.13 -10.97
CA ASN A 244 5.08 -11.11 -9.93
C ASN A 244 3.57 -11.35 -9.78
N GLY A 245 2.74 -10.56 -10.48
CA GLY A 245 1.29 -10.63 -10.38
C GLY A 245 0.71 -9.98 -9.12
N GLU A 246 1.39 -8.95 -8.61
CA GLU A 246 1.07 -8.35 -7.32
C GLU A 246 0.43 -6.96 -7.45
N SER A 247 0.15 -6.48 -8.67
CA SER A 247 -0.40 -5.13 -8.91
C SER A 247 -1.62 -4.80 -8.06
N GLY A 248 -2.55 -5.75 -7.88
CA GLY A 248 -3.78 -5.58 -7.09
C GLY A 248 -3.74 -6.13 -5.66
N THR A 249 -2.63 -6.74 -5.22
CA THR A 249 -2.57 -7.39 -3.90
C THR A 249 -2.33 -6.41 -2.75
N ASN A 250 -2.62 -6.85 -1.53
CA ASN A 250 -2.46 -6.10 -0.27
C ASN A 250 -1.01 -5.94 0.20
N ASN A 251 -0.04 -5.96 -0.72
CA ASN A 251 1.37 -5.77 -0.40
C ASN A 251 1.91 -4.47 -0.99
N GLN A 252 3.00 -3.95 -0.41
CA GLN A 252 3.72 -2.80 -0.93
C GLN A 252 5.23 -3.03 -0.90
N ILE A 253 5.96 -2.27 -1.72
CA ILE A 253 7.42 -2.26 -1.67
C ILE A 253 7.93 -0.85 -1.41
N TYR A 254 8.71 -0.68 -0.34
CA TYR A 254 9.50 0.52 -0.10
C TYR A 254 10.97 0.29 -0.45
N ALA A 255 11.57 1.19 -1.22
CA ALA A 255 13.00 1.15 -1.54
C ALA A 255 13.75 2.26 -0.80
N PRO A 256 14.48 1.96 0.29
CA PRO A 256 15.45 2.88 0.82
C PRO A 256 16.60 3.03 -0.19
N ILE A 257 17.00 4.28 -0.46
CA ILE A 257 18.05 4.59 -1.43
C ILE A 257 19.36 4.90 -0.71
N ILE A 258 20.41 4.18 -1.08
CA ILE A 258 21.78 4.39 -0.64
C ILE A 258 22.61 4.66 -1.89
N TRP A 259 23.01 5.91 -2.09
CA TRP A 259 23.79 6.33 -3.27
C TRP A 259 25.06 7.06 -2.88
N LEU A 260 26.00 7.14 -3.82
CA LEU A 260 27.20 7.97 -3.68
C LEU A 260 27.14 9.16 -4.64
N ASN A 261 27.66 10.29 -4.19
CA ASN A 261 27.89 11.48 -5.01
C ASN A 261 29.18 11.34 -5.84
N SER A 262 29.49 12.33 -6.67
CA SER A 262 30.69 12.35 -7.55
C SER A 262 32.03 12.28 -6.79
N LYS A 263 32.03 12.53 -5.48
CA LYS A 263 33.18 12.41 -4.59
C LYS A 263 33.24 11.06 -3.86
N GLY A 264 32.36 10.11 -4.20
CA GLY A 264 32.25 8.81 -3.55
C GLY A 264 31.68 8.86 -2.13
N LYS A 265 31.02 9.97 -1.73
CA LYS A 265 30.41 10.12 -0.40
C LYS A 265 28.92 9.84 -0.45
N GLN A 266 28.40 9.20 0.59
CA GLN A 266 26.97 9.03 0.77
C GLN A 266 26.33 10.39 1.10
N GLU A 267 25.16 10.63 0.50
CA GLU A 267 24.34 11.82 0.76
C GLU A 267 22.88 11.39 0.99
N PRO A 268 22.12 12.13 1.81
CA PRO A 268 20.72 11.82 2.03
C PRO A 268 19.89 12.03 0.75
N ALA A 269 18.70 11.41 0.76
CA ALA A 269 17.71 11.51 -0.30
C ALA A 269 17.11 12.93 -0.42
N TYR A 270 17.02 13.65 0.72
CA TYR A 270 16.35 14.96 0.87
C TYR A 270 14.84 14.97 0.54
N GLY A 271 14.24 13.81 0.26
CA GLY A 271 12.84 13.63 -0.08
C GLY A 271 12.54 12.18 -0.45
N GLY A 272 11.35 11.95 -0.97
CA GLY A 272 10.91 10.64 -1.46
C GLY A 272 9.89 10.76 -2.58
N LEU A 273 9.49 9.61 -3.13
CA LEU A 273 8.32 9.48 -4.00
C LEU A 273 7.55 8.22 -3.62
N GLY A 274 6.22 8.29 -3.70
CA GLY A 274 5.33 7.16 -3.48
C GLY A 274 4.14 7.15 -4.44
N GLY A 275 3.47 6.00 -4.52
CA GLY A 275 2.24 5.87 -5.30
C GLY A 275 2.08 4.50 -5.94
N GLY A 276 0.86 3.97 -5.94
CA GLY A 276 0.54 2.70 -6.57
C GLY A 276 1.24 1.52 -5.89
N ASN A 277 1.10 1.42 -4.57
CA ASN A 277 1.67 0.38 -3.71
C ASN A 277 3.22 0.34 -3.65
N VAL A 278 3.90 1.40 -4.07
CA VAL A 278 5.36 1.47 -3.98
C VAL A 278 5.80 2.85 -3.50
N GLY A 279 6.92 2.88 -2.77
CA GLY A 279 7.54 4.11 -2.28
C GLY A 279 9.06 4.01 -2.27
N THR A 280 9.73 5.16 -2.22
CA THR A 280 11.19 5.25 -2.13
C THR A 280 11.62 6.53 -1.46
N GLY A 281 12.77 6.52 -0.78
CA GLY A 281 13.29 7.67 -0.05
C GLY A 281 14.51 7.30 0.80
N ASP A 282 14.69 8.00 1.92
CA ASP A 282 15.84 7.79 2.80
C ASP A 282 15.77 6.47 3.60
N PRO A 283 16.91 5.96 4.08
CA PRO A 283 16.99 4.75 4.91
C PRO A 283 16.69 4.97 6.40
N GLU A 284 16.16 6.12 6.83
CA GLU A 284 15.92 6.41 8.26
C GLU A 284 14.54 5.95 8.76
N TYR A 285 13.59 5.68 7.85
CA TYR A 285 12.22 5.24 8.17
C TYR A 285 11.44 6.20 9.08
N LYS A 286 11.56 7.51 8.84
CA LYS A 286 10.86 8.57 9.60
C LYS A 286 9.79 9.27 8.74
N GLY A 287 9.62 10.58 8.90
CA GLY A 287 8.55 11.36 8.26
C GLY A 287 8.44 11.17 6.75
N ILE A 288 9.55 11.11 6.00
CA ILE A 288 9.54 10.84 4.56
C ILE A 288 8.96 9.45 4.28
N TYR A 289 9.44 8.42 4.97
CA TYR A 289 8.91 7.06 4.83
C TYR A 289 7.38 7.00 5.08
N PHE A 290 6.90 7.64 6.14
CA PHE A 290 5.45 7.69 6.45
C PHE A 290 4.64 8.48 5.42
N HIS A 291 5.21 9.55 4.86
CA HIS A 291 4.60 10.32 3.77
C HIS A 291 4.50 9.50 2.48
N GLU A 292 5.60 8.90 2.02
CA GLU A 292 5.62 8.15 0.75
C GLU A 292 4.83 6.85 0.80
N THR A 293 4.76 6.20 1.96
CA THR A 293 3.87 5.05 2.17
C THR A 293 2.40 5.48 2.20
N GLY A 294 2.10 6.71 2.64
CA GLY A 294 0.79 7.35 2.46
C GLY A 294 0.40 7.47 0.98
N HIS A 295 1.30 8.01 0.13
CA HIS A 295 1.08 8.01 -1.33
C HIS A 295 0.89 6.60 -1.89
N SER A 296 1.63 5.61 -1.36
CA SER A 296 1.49 4.20 -1.74
C SER A 296 0.10 3.62 -1.40
N MET A 297 -0.57 4.18 -0.38
CA MET A 297 -1.96 3.93 0.01
C MET A 297 -2.96 4.90 -0.63
N SER A 298 -2.56 5.60 -1.70
CA SER A 298 -3.41 6.53 -2.45
C SER A 298 -3.83 7.79 -1.69
N LEU A 299 -3.07 8.21 -0.68
CA LEU A 299 -3.23 9.52 -0.07
C LEU A 299 -2.48 10.57 -0.91
N PRO A 300 -3.14 11.62 -1.41
CA PRO A 300 -2.45 12.70 -2.10
C PRO A 300 -1.96 13.76 -1.09
N HIS A 301 -1.30 14.82 -1.55
CA HIS A 301 -0.95 15.94 -0.65
C HIS A 301 -2.20 16.63 -0.10
N ALA A 302 -2.33 16.73 1.22
CA ALA A 302 -3.58 17.16 1.85
C ALA A 302 -3.89 18.64 1.61
N GLY A 303 -2.87 19.52 1.62
CA GLY A 303 -3.05 20.95 1.43
C GLY A 303 -3.39 21.33 -0.01
N GLU A 304 -2.80 20.64 -0.99
CA GLU A 304 -3.09 20.82 -2.43
C GLU A 304 -4.50 20.34 -2.80
N ASN A 305 -5.07 19.44 -2.01
CA ASN A 305 -6.40 18.85 -2.21
C ASN A 305 -7.50 19.52 -1.39
N TYR A 306 -7.16 20.50 -0.54
CA TYR A 306 -8.18 21.26 0.19
C TYR A 306 -8.79 22.35 -0.70
N PRO A 307 -10.13 22.53 -0.72
CA PRO A 307 -11.14 21.78 0.05
C PRO A 307 -11.77 20.59 -0.69
N ASP A 308 -11.51 20.42 -1.98
CA ASP A 308 -12.33 19.56 -2.85
C ASP A 308 -12.16 18.05 -2.62
N HIS A 309 -10.97 17.65 -2.17
CA HIS A 309 -10.56 16.25 -1.97
C HIS A 309 -9.94 16.00 -0.58
N TYR A 310 -9.90 17.02 0.27
CA TYR A 310 -9.49 16.95 1.68
C TYR A 310 -10.25 18.02 2.49
N PRO A 311 -10.92 17.66 3.61
CA PRO A 311 -11.88 18.55 4.25
C PRO A 311 -11.28 19.60 5.20
N TYR A 312 -10.00 19.49 5.59
CA TYR A 312 -9.43 20.34 6.64
C TYR A 312 -8.51 21.42 6.10
N GLU A 313 -8.72 22.65 6.59
CA GLU A 313 -8.10 23.87 6.11
C GLU A 313 -6.58 23.72 5.95
N LYS A 314 -6.06 24.04 4.75
CA LYS A 314 -4.63 24.04 4.40
C LYS A 314 -3.92 22.72 4.69
N GLY A 315 -4.62 21.59 4.69
CA GLY A 315 -4.04 20.28 5.02
C GLY A 315 -3.79 20.07 6.53
N SER A 316 -4.34 20.92 7.39
CA SER A 316 -4.19 20.81 8.85
C SER A 316 -5.06 19.70 9.45
N LEU A 317 -4.98 19.49 10.76
CA LEU A 317 -5.86 18.59 11.51
C LEU A 317 -7.06 19.34 12.15
N LYS A 318 -7.31 20.60 11.77
CA LYS A 318 -8.46 21.38 12.27
C LYS A 318 -9.76 20.81 11.72
N GLY A 319 -10.46 20.06 12.58
CA GLY A 319 -11.70 19.35 12.23
C GLY A 319 -11.59 17.83 12.36
N SER A 320 -10.37 17.30 12.48
CA SER A 320 -10.12 15.89 12.80
C SER A 320 -10.39 15.61 14.27
N THR A 321 -10.74 14.37 14.60
CA THR A 321 -10.73 13.86 15.98
C THR A 321 -9.31 13.54 16.46
N LEU A 322 -9.15 13.39 17.78
CA LEU A 322 -7.88 13.00 18.40
C LEU A 322 -7.47 11.59 17.95
N GLY A 323 -6.17 11.38 17.84
CA GLY A 323 -5.58 10.06 17.60
C GLY A 323 -5.52 9.23 18.88
N TYR A 324 -5.17 7.95 18.74
CA TYR A 324 -4.91 7.06 19.87
C TYR A 324 -3.68 6.19 19.60
N ASP A 325 -2.73 6.20 20.53
CA ASP A 325 -1.59 5.31 20.55
C ASP A 325 -1.74 4.31 21.70
N LYS A 326 -1.99 3.04 21.37
CA LYS A 326 -2.14 2.00 22.41
C LYS A 326 -0.82 1.64 23.09
N THR A 327 0.31 1.82 22.41
CA THR A 327 1.63 1.39 22.88
C THR A 327 2.10 2.29 24.02
N HIS A 328 1.90 3.59 23.87
CA HIS A 328 2.09 4.60 24.91
C HIS A 328 0.85 4.78 25.80
N ASN A 329 -0.29 4.19 25.40
CA ASN A 329 -1.60 4.32 26.02
C ASN A 329 -1.98 5.80 26.25
N GLU A 330 -1.99 6.57 25.16
CA GLU A 330 -2.30 7.99 25.17
C GLU A 330 -3.10 8.45 23.94
N PHE A 331 -3.79 9.57 24.09
CA PHE A 331 -4.45 10.27 22.99
C PHE A 331 -3.47 11.23 22.31
N LEU A 332 -3.51 11.25 20.98
CA LEU A 332 -2.73 12.15 20.16
C LEU A 332 -3.56 13.39 19.85
N SER A 333 -3.07 14.55 20.27
CA SER A 333 -3.73 15.83 20.07
C SER A 333 -3.67 16.25 18.59
N VAL A 334 -4.74 16.91 18.13
CA VAL A 334 -4.74 17.63 16.84
C VAL A 334 -4.03 18.99 16.94
N LEU A 335 -3.81 19.49 18.15
CA LEU A 335 -2.98 20.65 18.42
C LEU A 335 -1.53 20.24 18.57
N LEU A 336 -0.64 21.10 18.10
CA LEU A 336 0.80 20.91 18.12
C LEU A 336 1.31 20.86 19.57
N PRO A 337 1.98 19.77 19.99
CA PRO A 337 2.57 19.64 21.32
C PRO A 337 3.66 20.68 21.55
N THR A 338 3.79 21.17 22.79
CA THR A 338 4.81 22.17 23.18
C THR A 338 6.25 21.65 22.99
N GLU A 339 6.43 20.33 23.02
CA GLU A 339 7.71 19.65 22.88
C GLU A 339 8.06 19.33 21.41
N SER A 340 7.16 19.61 20.46
CA SER A 340 7.42 19.43 19.03
C SER A 340 8.59 20.32 18.57
N SER A 341 9.42 19.80 17.66
CA SER A 341 10.57 20.52 17.12
C SER A 341 10.20 21.80 16.37
N VAL A 342 8.95 21.91 15.89
CA VAL A 342 8.47 23.06 15.13
C VAL A 342 7.60 24.02 15.97
N TYR A 343 7.32 23.70 17.23
CA TYR A 343 6.40 24.47 18.10
C TYR A 343 6.73 25.97 18.15
N LYS A 344 8.00 26.33 18.35
CA LYS A 344 8.43 27.73 18.51
C LYS A 344 8.06 28.64 17.33
N ASN A 345 7.98 28.10 16.11
CA ASN A 345 7.77 28.88 14.89
C ASN A 345 6.44 28.54 14.20
N CYS A 346 5.60 27.70 14.79
CA CYS A 346 4.43 27.14 14.12
C CYS A 346 3.43 28.22 13.67
N ALA A 347 3.27 29.30 14.43
CA ALA A 347 2.32 30.38 14.13
C ALA A 347 2.62 31.12 12.82
N LYS A 348 3.81 30.94 12.23
CA LYS A 348 4.17 31.55 10.94
C LYS A 348 3.51 30.86 9.73
N SER A 349 3.11 29.60 9.88
CA SER A 349 2.66 28.78 8.75
C SER A 349 1.49 27.83 9.07
N ARG A 350 1.19 27.57 10.35
CA ARG A 350 0.11 26.67 10.77
C ARG A 350 -1.21 27.42 10.96
N VAL A 351 -2.29 26.67 10.83
CA VAL A 351 -3.64 27.13 11.23
C VAL A 351 -3.68 27.23 12.76
N LEU A 352 -4.29 28.30 13.29
CA LEU A 352 -4.38 28.55 14.72
C LEU A 352 -5.80 28.29 15.24
N ASP A 353 -5.90 27.88 16.50
CA ASP A 353 -7.15 27.90 17.26
C ASP A 353 -7.46 29.32 17.80
N ALA A 354 -8.61 29.46 18.46
CA ALA A 354 -9.03 30.74 19.03
C ALA A 354 -8.11 31.27 20.15
N ASN A 355 -7.27 30.42 20.73
CA ASN A 355 -6.32 30.76 21.79
C ASN A 355 -4.88 30.93 21.26
N GLY A 356 -4.70 30.93 19.93
CA GLY A 356 -3.39 31.08 19.29
C GLY A 356 -2.52 29.82 19.31
N LYS A 357 -3.08 28.64 19.65
CA LYS A 357 -2.37 27.35 19.56
C LYS A 357 -2.40 26.84 18.13
N CYS A 358 -1.29 26.29 17.66
CA CYS A 358 -1.19 25.73 16.33
C CYS A 358 -1.88 24.37 16.23
N PHE A 359 -2.64 24.14 15.17
CA PHE A 359 -3.00 22.79 14.75
C PHE A 359 -1.78 22.10 14.14
N LYS A 360 -1.69 20.78 14.37
CA LYS A 360 -0.81 19.91 13.61
C LYS A 360 -1.22 19.95 12.13
N GLN A 361 -0.25 19.60 11.31
CA GLN A 361 -0.38 19.41 9.89
C GLN A 361 -0.44 17.91 9.58
N SER A 362 -1.20 17.52 8.55
CA SER A 362 -1.18 16.15 8.07
C SER A 362 0.24 15.73 7.71
N ALA A 363 0.58 14.46 7.94
CA ALA A 363 1.80 13.86 7.41
C ALA A 363 1.90 14.03 5.89
N MET A 364 0.78 14.08 5.18
CA MET A 364 0.67 14.34 3.74
C MET A 364 0.79 15.83 3.36
N GLN A 365 1.14 16.70 4.30
CA GLN A 365 1.34 18.14 4.05
C GLN A 365 2.50 18.73 4.89
N GLY A 366 3.58 17.97 5.11
CA GLY A 366 4.71 18.49 5.88
C GLY A 366 4.45 18.55 7.39
N GLY A 367 3.67 17.59 7.91
CA GLY A 367 3.51 17.34 9.34
C GLY A 367 4.67 16.60 9.99
N SER A 368 5.71 16.22 9.24
CA SER A 368 6.94 15.68 9.83
C SER A 368 7.55 16.71 10.79
N GLY A 369 7.72 16.32 12.05
CA GLY A 369 8.19 17.18 13.13
C GLY A 369 7.07 17.68 14.06
N ASP A 370 5.80 17.51 13.68
CA ASP A 370 4.65 17.94 14.50
C ASP A 370 4.34 16.99 15.66
N GLN A 371 4.94 15.80 15.66
CA GLN A 371 4.78 14.82 16.73
C GLN A 371 5.45 15.24 18.05
N SER A 372 4.96 14.68 19.17
CA SER A 372 5.62 14.79 20.46
C SER A 372 7.01 14.16 20.46
N LYS A 373 7.87 14.63 21.38
CA LYS A 373 9.22 14.08 21.54
C LYS A 373 9.13 12.58 21.89
N GLY A 374 9.87 11.76 21.16
CA GLY A 374 9.89 10.30 21.34
C GLY A 374 9.18 9.54 20.21
N TYR A 375 8.27 10.20 19.49
CA TYR A 375 7.60 9.61 18.32
C TYR A 375 8.41 9.74 17.03
N PHE A 376 8.33 8.74 16.17
CA PHE A 376 8.92 8.75 14.83
C PHE A 376 8.09 9.58 13.83
N PHE A 377 6.76 9.57 13.97
CA PHE A 377 5.82 10.12 12.99
C PHE A 377 4.80 11.04 13.65
N THR A 378 4.19 11.96 12.89
CA THR A 378 2.90 12.56 13.26
C THR A 378 1.76 11.59 12.98
N MET A 379 0.53 11.93 13.33
CA MET A 379 -0.67 11.15 12.98
C MET A 379 -1.27 11.61 11.64
N TYR A 380 -1.99 10.72 10.97
CA TYR A 380 -2.91 11.11 9.90
C TYR A 380 -4.16 11.77 10.48
N ALA A 381 -4.81 12.61 9.68
CA ALA A 381 -6.16 13.04 9.99
C ALA A 381 -7.14 11.86 9.89
N ASP A 382 -8.25 11.91 10.63
CA ASP A 382 -9.29 10.87 10.58
C ASP A 382 -9.84 10.61 9.15
N PHE A 383 -9.96 11.64 8.32
CA PHE A 383 -10.36 11.53 6.91
C PHE A 383 -9.35 10.70 6.09
N GLU A 384 -8.05 10.90 6.32
CA GLU A 384 -7.00 10.12 5.66
C GLU A 384 -6.99 8.68 6.13
N CYS A 385 -7.20 8.43 7.44
CA CYS A 385 -7.45 7.08 7.94
C CYS A 385 -8.63 6.43 7.22
N GLY A 386 -9.73 7.17 7.01
CA GLY A 386 -10.85 6.69 6.19
C GLY A 386 -10.42 6.29 4.77
N LYS A 387 -9.61 7.13 4.10
CA LYS A 387 -9.07 6.81 2.76
C LYS A 387 -8.17 5.58 2.77
N VAL A 388 -7.34 5.41 3.79
CA VAL A 388 -6.52 4.19 3.96
C VAL A 388 -7.40 2.96 4.19
N GLN A 389 -8.48 3.06 4.98
CA GLN A 389 -9.43 1.96 5.16
C GLN A 389 -10.10 1.60 3.83
N ARG A 390 -10.56 2.59 3.05
CA ARG A 390 -11.12 2.41 1.71
C ARG A 390 -10.13 1.83 0.71
N TYR A 391 -8.84 2.14 0.83
CA TYR A 391 -7.80 1.53 0.00
C TYR A 391 -7.77 -0.01 0.13
N PHE A 392 -8.02 -0.54 1.34
CA PHE A 392 -8.13 -1.99 1.57
C PHE A 392 -9.51 -2.55 1.21
N GLU A 393 -10.58 -1.87 1.64
CA GLU A 393 -11.95 -2.37 1.53
C GLU A 393 -12.54 -2.23 0.13
N GLY A 394 -12.16 -1.19 -0.60
CA GLY A 394 -12.80 -0.80 -1.86
C GLY A 394 -14.25 -0.39 -1.65
N ILE A 395 -15.02 -0.43 -2.73
CA ILE A 395 -16.47 -0.26 -2.72
C ILE A 395 -17.10 -1.40 -3.51
N THR A 396 -18.11 -2.03 -2.92
CA THR A 396 -18.99 -2.96 -3.63
C THR A 396 -20.30 -2.27 -3.97
N LYS A 397 -20.73 -2.38 -5.23
CA LYS A 397 -22.01 -1.88 -5.76
C LYS A 397 -22.79 -3.04 -6.38
N ILE A 398 -24.10 -2.87 -6.53
CA ILE A 398 -24.93 -3.81 -7.28
C ILE A 398 -25.13 -3.25 -8.69
N ASP A 399 -24.73 -4.01 -9.70
CA ASP A 399 -25.01 -3.74 -11.12
C ASP A 399 -25.66 -4.99 -11.75
N ASN A 400 -26.83 -4.83 -12.35
CA ASN A 400 -27.64 -5.92 -12.93
C ASN A 400 -27.80 -7.14 -11.99
N GLY A 401 -27.99 -6.90 -10.69
CA GLY A 401 -28.15 -7.95 -9.67
C GLY A 401 -26.85 -8.66 -9.28
N GLN A 402 -25.69 -8.21 -9.77
CA GLN A 402 -24.38 -8.75 -9.42
C GLN A 402 -23.55 -7.73 -8.63
N HIS A 403 -22.70 -8.24 -7.74
CA HIS A 403 -21.75 -7.41 -7.01
C HIS A 403 -20.59 -7.00 -7.94
N VAL A 404 -20.36 -5.71 -8.05
CA VAL A 404 -19.25 -5.10 -8.80
C VAL A 404 -18.34 -4.37 -7.82
N TYR A 405 -17.05 -4.63 -7.95
CA TYR A 405 -16.02 -4.14 -7.04
C TYR A 405 -15.23 -3.02 -7.69
N ASP A 406 -15.10 -1.90 -6.99
CA ASP A 406 -14.29 -0.74 -7.36
C ASP A 406 -13.22 -0.50 -6.29
N GLY A 407 -11.95 -0.52 -6.70
CA GLY A 407 -10.82 -0.47 -5.77
C GLY A 407 -10.75 -1.70 -4.85
N GLY A 408 -10.20 -1.49 -3.64
CA GLY A 408 -9.95 -2.53 -2.65
C GLY A 408 -8.73 -3.38 -2.97
N LYS A 409 -8.25 -4.14 -1.97
CA LYS A 409 -7.11 -5.04 -2.13
C LYS A 409 -7.52 -6.49 -2.22
N ILE A 410 -6.70 -7.23 -2.96
CA ILE A 410 -6.77 -8.68 -3.06
C ILE A 410 -5.83 -9.27 -2.01
N PHE A 411 -6.37 -10.14 -1.17
CA PHE A 411 -5.66 -10.81 -0.08
C PHE A 411 -5.36 -12.25 -0.48
N LYS A 412 -4.18 -12.76 -0.11
CA LYS A 412 -3.88 -14.19 -0.20
C LYS A 412 -4.77 -14.91 0.82
N ASN A 413 -5.52 -15.91 0.39
CA ASN A 413 -6.45 -16.64 1.25
C ASN A 413 -6.58 -18.10 0.80
N SER A 414 -5.89 -19.01 1.51
CA SER A 414 -5.87 -20.43 1.19
C SER A 414 -7.20 -21.15 1.43
N SER A 415 -8.16 -20.53 2.12
CA SER A 415 -9.51 -21.07 2.28
C SER A 415 -10.38 -20.89 1.04
N MET A 416 -10.00 -19.98 0.13
CA MET A 416 -10.69 -19.77 -1.14
C MET A 416 -10.12 -20.71 -2.21
N PRO A 417 -10.94 -21.29 -3.12
CA PRO A 417 -10.44 -22.16 -4.19
C PRO A 417 -9.38 -21.50 -5.09
N SER A 418 -9.55 -20.21 -5.41
CA SER A 418 -8.55 -19.44 -6.15
C SER A 418 -7.27 -19.11 -5.35
N GLY A 419 -7.29 -19.31 -4.04
CA GLY A 419 -6.24 -18.87 -3.12
C GLY A 419 -6.23 -17.36 -2.87
N TYR A 420 -7.27 -16.63 -3.29
CA TYR A 420 -7.41 -15.18 -3.17
C TYR A 420 -8.81 -14.75 -2.75
N SER A 421 -8.88 -13.74 -1.89
CA SER A 421 -10.13 -13.09 -1.50
C SER A 421 -10.08 -11.58 -1.66
N ARG A 422 -11.25 -10.95 -1.68
CA ARG A 422 -11.43 -9.50 -1.55
C ARG A 422 -12.54 -9.22 -0.55
N TRP A 423 -12.57 -8.03 0.03
CA TRP A 423 -13.65 -7.60 0.89
C TRP A 423 -14.89 -7.21 0.09
N ASP A 424 -16.06 -7.66 0.52
CA ASP A 424 -17.36 -7.23 0.00
C ASP A 424 -18.01 -6.28 1.00
N THR A 425 -18.16 -5.01 0.64
CA THR A 425 -18.66 -3.98 1.57
C THR A 425 -20.18 -4.04 1.78
N ILE A 426 -20.92 -4.76 0.94
CA ILE A 426 -22.37 -4.95 1.09
C ILE A 426 -22.60 -6.14 2.02
N ASP A 427 -21.98 -7.28 1.70
CA ASP A 427 -22.14 -8.51 2.47
C ASP A 427 -21.30 -8.53 3.77
N LYS A 428 -20.36 -7.58 3.91
CA LYS A 428 -19.43 -7.45 5.03
C LYS A 428 -18.67 -8.75 5.32
N LYS A 429 -18.11 -9.34 4.26
CA LYS A 429 -17.31 -10.59 4.35
C LYS A 429 -16.28 -10.66 3.24
N TYR A 430 -15.28 -11.52 3.41
CA TYR A 430 -14.42 -11.90 2.30
C TYR A 430 -15.14 -12.81 1.31
N VAL A 431 -14.96 -12.52 0.03
CA VAL A 431 -15.45 -13.33 -1.08
C VAL A 431 -14.29 -13.73 -1.99
N GLU A 432 -14.45 -14.86 -2.67
CA GLU A 432 -13.45 -15.38 -3.59
C GLU A 432 -13.17 -14.40 -4.75
N VAL A 433 -11.89 -14.18 -5.06
CA VAL A 433 -11.48 -13.51 -6.30
C VAL A 433 -11.32 -14.56 -7.39
N LYS A 434 -12.15 -14.49 -8.44
CA LYS A 434 -12.02 -15.36 -9.60
C LYS A 434 -10.93 -14.86 -10.57
N TYR A 435 -10.22 -15.80 -11.20
CA TYR A 435 -9.29 -15.52 -12.29
C TYR A 435 -10.10 -15.13 -13.54
N ILE A 436 -10.25 -13.83 -13.76
CA ILE A 436 -11.03 -13.27 -14.87
C ILE A 436 -10.17 -12.22 -15.58
N THR A 437 -10.06 -12.32 -16.89
CA THR A 437 -9.47 -11.28 -17.72
C THR A 437 -10.51 -10.18 -17.93
N GLN A 438 -10.34 -9.07 -17.21
CA GLN A 438 -11.19 -7.90 -17.31
C GLN A 438 -10.83 -7.03 -18.52
N GLN A 439 -11.74 -6.13 -18.88
CA GLN A 439 -11.54 -5.10 -19.92
C GLN A 439 -10.90 -5.67 -21.19
N LYS A 440 -11.36 -6.83 -21.65
CA LYS A 440 -10.90 -7.45 -22.91
C LYS A 440 -9.37 -7.63 -23.00
N GLY A 441 -8.68 -7.71 -21.86
CA GLY A 441 -7.22 -7.87 -21.76
C GLY A 441 -6.41 -6.57 -21.80
N LEU A 442 -7.03 -5.40 -21.63
CA LEU A 442 -6.32 -4.10 -21.71
C LEU A 442 -5.21 -3.92 -20.68
N TYR A 443 -5.36 -4.50 -19.48
CA TYR A 443 -4.39 -4.38 -18.38
C TYR A 443 -3.84 -5.73 -17.95
N GLY A 444 -3.60 -6.62 -18.92
CA GLY A 444 -3.15 -7.99 -18.69
C GLY A 444 -4.28 -9.00 -18.48
N PHE A 445 -3.92 -10.18 -17.98
CA PHE A 445 -4.81 -11.33 -17.86
C PHE A 445 -5.12 -11.64 -16.39
N ASN A 446 -6.29 -12.23 -16.14
CA ASN A 446 -6.67 -12.75 -14.82
C ASN A 446 -6.47 -11.76 -13.66
N ASN A 447 -6.87 -10.50 -13.84
CA ASN A 447 -6.66 -9.40 -12.89
C ASN A 447 -5.17 -9.16 -12.53
N ASN A 448 -4.25 -9.53 -13.43
CA ASN A 448 -2.81 -9.57 -13.20
C ASN A 448 -2.41 -10.40 -11.97
N LEU A 449 -3.18 -11.45 -11.64
CA LEU A 449 -2.79 -12.41 -10.60
C LEU A 449 -1.85 -13.48 -11.18
N PRO A 450 -0.90 -13.98 -10.37
CA PRO A 450 0.05 -14.98 -10.83
C PRO A 450 -0.63 -16.32 -11.12
N ILE A 451 -0.27 -16.92 -12.26
CA ILE A 451 -0.62 -18.30 -12.64
C ILE A 451 0.29 -19.32 -11.97
N LYS A 452 1.50 -18.90 -11.56
CA LYS A 452 2.41 -19.67 -10.69
C LYS A 452 2.93 -18.75 -9.60
N ARG A 453 2.93 -19.24 -8.37
CA ARG A 453 3.36 -18.50 -7.18
C ARG A 453 4.52 -19.21 -6.55
N ASP A 454 5.30 -18.47 -5.78
CA ASP A 454 6.26 -19.06 -4.86
C ASP A 454 7.30 -19.95 -5.58
N ILE A 455 7.68 -19.57 -6.81
CA ILE A 455 8.68 -20.28 -7.61
C ILE A 455 9.95 -19.44 -7.74
N MET A 456 11.10 -20.11 -7.91
CA MET A 456 12.34 -19.40 -8.24
C MET A 456 12.27 -18.78 -9.63
N VAL A 457 12.57 -17.49 -9.74
CA VAL A 457 12.59 -16.72 -10.98
C VAL A 457 13.88 -15.93 -11.12
N TYR A 458 14.26 -15.67 -12.36
CA TYR A 458 15.19 -14.62 -12.74
C TYR A 458 14.40 -13.40 -13.24
N THR A 459 14.37 -12.33 -12.47
CA THR A 459 13.81 -11.05 -12.93
C THR A 459 14.86 -10.31 -13.72
N MET A 460 14.65 -10.21 -15.02
CA MET A 460 15.51 -9.51 -15.97
C MET A 460 15.03 -8.07 -16.10
N ILE A 461 15.92 -7.11 -15.87
CA ILE A 461 15.63 -5.67 -15.99
C ILE A 461 16.55 -5.09 -17.04
N ALA A 462 16.00 -4.46 -18.08
CA ALA A 462 16.78 -3.91 -19.18
C ALA A 462 16.22 -2.57 -19.65
N THR A 463 17.08 -1.77 -20.26
CA THR A 463 16.71 -0.58 -21.03
C THR A 463 17.14 -0.73 -22.48
N VAL A 464 16.36 -0.19 -23.41
CA VAL A 464 16.68 -0.10 -24.84
C VAL A 464 16.46 1.33 -25.31
N SER A 465 17.52 1.96 -25.82
CA SER A 465 17.44 3.28 -26.45
C SER A 465 17.18 3.13 -27.95
N LEU A 466 16.02 3.59 -28.39
CA LEU A 466 15.63 3.62 -29.80
C LEU A 466 16.25 4.82 -30.53
N ALA A 467 16.65 5.86 -29.79
CA ALA A 467 17.45 6.97 -30.29
C ALA A 467 18.96 6.65 -30.36
N ASN A 468 19.37 5.40 -30.09
CA ASN A 468 20.76 4.93 -30.12
C ASN A 468 21.71 5.73 -29.21
N THR A 469 21.23 6.15 -28.04
CA THR A 469 22.09 6.78 -27.03
C THR A 469 23.11 5.78 -26.51
N THR A 470 24.40 6.10 -26.63
CA THR A 470 25.51 5.22 -26.26
C THR A 470 25.38 4.71 -24.83
N GLY A 471 25.37 3.39 -24.66
CA GLY A 471 25.29 2.68 -23.38
C GLY A 471 23.96 2.81 -22.63
N ALA A 472 22.95 3.47 -23.19
CA ALA A 472 21.60 3.50 -22.63
C ALA A 472 20.81 2.20 -22.92
N THR A 473 21.24 1.41 -23.91
CA THR A 473 20.77 0.03 -24.11
C THR A 473 21.61 -0.92 -23.27
N GLN A 474 21.07 -1.45 -22.18
CA GLN A 474 21.78 -2.34 -21.27
C GLN A 474 20.87 -3.30 -20.52
N LEU A 475 21.44 -4.42 -20.07
CA LEU A 475 20.82 -5.34 -19.13
C LEU A 475 21.44 -5.13 -17.75
N TYR A 476 20.61 -4.88 -16.75
CA TYR A 476 21.05 -4.79 -15.36
C TYR A 476 21.31 -6.18 -14.78
N PRO A 477 22.17 -6.30 -13.74
CA PRO A 477 22.34 -7.54 -12.99
C PRO A 477 20.98 -8.17 -12.63
N PRO A 478 20.69 -9.41 -13.09
CA PRO A 478 19.41 -10.06 -12.84
C PRO A 478 19.16 -10.32 -11.36
N LEU A 479 17.89 -10.33 -10.97
CA LEU A 479 17.49 -10.68 -9.60
C LEU A 479 17.06 -12.13 -9.56
N TYR A 480 17.57 -12.91 -8.61
CA TYR A 480 17.16 -14.30 -8.39
C TYR A 480 16.45 -14.43 -7.05
N TYR A 481 15.17 -14.81 -7.07
CA TYR A 481 14.38 -14.96 -5.85
C TYR A 481 13.11 -15.78 -6.06
N LYS A 482 12.39 -16.04 -4.97
CA LYS A 482 11.09 -16.70 -4.97
C LYS A 482 9.99 -15.67 -5.30
N GLY A 483 9.45 -15.72 -6.51
CA GLY A 483 8.47 -14.77 -7.04
C GLY A 483 7.25 -15.43 -7.69
N GLY A 484 6.54 -14.65 -8.49
CA GLY A 484 5.37 -15.08 -9.25
C GLY A 484 5.60 -15.06 -10.77
N MET A 485 4.69 -15.68 -11.51
CA MET A 485 4.59 -15.57 -12.97
C MET A 485 3.16 -15.24 -13.34
N ILE A 486 2.97 -14.18 -14.12
CA ILE A 486 1.70 -13.89 -14.79
C ILE A 486 1.59 -14.68 -16.12
N GLU A 487 0.41 -14.65 -16.72
CA GLU A 487 0.17 -15.27 -18.02
C GLU A 487 0.82 -14.46 -19.15
N TYR A 488 1.46 -15.16 -20.09
CA TYR A 488 2.10 -14.58 -21.27
C TYR A 488 1.77 -15.39 -22.52
N TYR A 489 1.95 -14.77 -23.69
CA TYR A 489 1.78 -15.42 -24.99
C TYR A 489 3.14 -15.72 -25.62
N ASP A 490 3.28 -16.91 -26.17
CA ASP A 490 4.40 -17.26 -27.05
C ASP A 490 4.04 -16.88 -28.49
N PRO A 491 4.76 -15.94 -29.13
CA PRO A 491 4.49 -15.50 -30.50
C PRO A 491 4.79 -16.56 -31.57
N THR A 492 5.33 -17.72 -31.22
CA THR A 492 5.46 -18.87 -32.12
C THR A 492 4.20 -19.76 -32.12
N ASN A 493 3.31 -19.59 -31.13
CA ASN A 493 2.08 -20.35 -31.02
C ASN A 493 0.91 -19.66 -31.72
N ALA A 494 0.71 -19.96 -33.00
CA ALA A 494 -0.33 -19.37 -33.83
C ALA A 494 -1.76 -19.57 -33.28
N THR A 495 -2.04 -20.68 -32.58
CA THR A 495 -3.36 -20.94 -31.98
C THR A 495 -3.63 -19.97 -30.84
N LYS A 496 -2.65 -19.74 -29.97
CA LYS A 496 -2.78 -18.78 -28.87
C LYS A 496 -2.87 -17.34 -29.37
N LEU A 497 -2.09 -16.97 -30.38
CA LEU A 497 -2.16 -15.61 -30.93
C LEU A 497 -3.55 -15.21 -31.47
N LYS A 498 -4.35 -16.17 -31.94
CA LYS A 498 -5.75 -15.91 -32.35
C LYS A 498 -6.61 -15.37 -31.21
N GLU A 499 -6.24 -15.60 -29.95
CA GLU A 499 -6.96 -15.09 -28.79
C GLU A 499 -6.73 -13.58 -28.55
N ILE A 500 -5.70 -12.97 -29.16
CA ILE A 500 -5.29 -11.58 -28.89
C ILE A 500 -5.22 -10.67 -30.13
N ILE A 501 -5.73 -11.13 -31.28
CA ILE A 501 -5.83 -10.30 -32.50
C ILE A 501 -6.65 -9.05 -32.19
N PRO A 502 -6.12 -7.83 -32.44
CA PRO A 502 -6.84 -6.60 -32.15
C PRO A 502 -8.22 -6.55 -32.81
N ASN A 503 -9.21 -6.02 -32.10
CA ASN A 503 -10.62 -5.84 -32.50
C ASN A 503 -11.47 -7.09 -32.70
N THR A 504 -10.91 -8.22 -33.12
CA THR A 504 -11.69 -9.39 -33.58
C THR A 504 -11.62 -10.62 -32.69
N SER A 505 -10.66 -10.68 -31.77
CA SER A 505 -10.40 -11.86 -30.94
C SER A 505 -11.17 -11.86 -29.60
N LYS A 506 -10.88 -12.87 -28.77
CA LYS A 506 -11.40 -13.03 -27.41
C LYS A 506 -10.88 -11.95 -26.45
N PHE A 507 -9.60 -11.61 -26.54
CA PHE A 507 -8.93 -10.56 -25.76
C PHE A 507 -8.39 -9.47 -26.69
N PRO A 508 -9.29 -8.77 -27.39
CA PRO A 508 -8.92 -7.88 -28.48
C PRO A 508 -8.14 -6.67 -28.00
N TRP A 509 -8.10 -6.35 -26.70
CA TRP A 509 -7.41 -5.15 -26.19
C TRP A 509 -5.98 -5.38 -25.73
N VAL A 510 -5.51 -6.64 -25.73
CA VAL A 510 -4.13 -6.98 -25.35
C VAL A 510 -3.15 -6.21 -26.24
N CYS A 511 -3.18 -6.44 -27.54
CA CYS A 511 -2.31 -5.75 -28.48
C CYS A 511 -2.92 -4.48 -29.09
N HIS A 512 -4.20 -4.20 -28.83
CA HIS A 512 -4.86 -3.00 -29.35
C HIS A 512 -4.29 -1.70 -28.78
N ALA A 513 -3.85 -1.72 -27.52
CA ALA A 513 -3.36 -0.54 -26.83
C ALA A 513 -2.16 0.11 -27.53
N SER A 514 -1.19 -0.70 -27.99
CA SER A 514 0.09 -0.19 -28.51
C SER A 514 0.76 -1.06 -29.58
N GLY A 515 0.18 -2.21 -29.96
CA GLY A 515 0.66 -3.04 -31.08
C GLY A 515 1.44 -4.31 -30.73
N CYS A 516 1.86 -4.52 -29.47
CA CYS A 516 2.70 -5.66 -29.06
C CYS A 516 3.96 -5.83 -29.94
N ASP A 517 4.84 -4.85 -29.93
CA ASP A 517 5.99 -4.78 -30.84
C ASP A 517 7.27 -5.41 -30.29
N TRP A 518 7.18 -6.09 -29.16
CA TRP A 518 8.34 -6.55 -28.41
C TRP A 518 8.18 -8.01 -27.97
N THR A 519 9.23 -8.79 -28.19
CA THR A 519 9.33 -10.17 -27.72
C THR A 519 10.62 -10.36 -26.93
N ILE A 520 10.54 -10.96 -25.75
CA ILE A 520 11.72 -11.48 -25.05
C ILE A 520 12.00 -12.89 -25.56
N ARG A 521 13.27 -13.18 -25.86
CA ARG A 521 13.75 -14.52 -26.23
C ARG A 521 14.82 -14.97 -25.23
N ALA A 522 14.53 -16.05 -24.52
CA ALA A 522 15.44 -16.71 -23.60
C ALA A 522 15.89 -18.04 -24.20
N ILE A 523 17.19 -18.20 -24.44
CA ILE A 523 17.80 -19.40 -25.00
C ILE A 523 18.58 -20.08 -23.89
N TYR A 524 18.40 -21.39 -23.72
CA TYR A 524 19.04 -22.17 -22.65
C TYR A 524 20.20 -23.01 -23.18
N ASN A 525 20.97 -23.61 -22.27
CA ASN A 525 22.14 -24.43 -22.63
C ASN A 525 21.79 -25.68 -23.44
N ASP A 526 20.56 -26.18 -23.32
CA ASP A 526 20.04 -27.31 -24.10
C ASP A 526 19.48 -26.90 -25.48
N ASN A 527 19.67 -25.64 -25.87
CA ASN A 527 19.10 -24.99 -27.05
C ASN A 527 17.57 -24.87 -27.07
N SER A 528 16.89 -25.20 -25.96
CA SER A 528 15.49 -24.84 -25.83
C SER A 528 15.34 -23.31 -25.78
N VAL A 529 14.19 -22.82 -26.24
CA VAL A 529 13.91 -21.39 -26.33
C VAL A 529 12.53 -21.10 -25.77
N ASP A 530 12.46 -20.11 -24.89
CA ASP A 530 11.19 -19.51 -24.48
C ASP A 530 11.04 -18.13 -25.12
N HIS A 531 9.82 -17.85 -25.61
CA HIS A 531 9.45 -16.55 -26.14
C HIS A 531 8.30 -15.94 -25.34
N TYR A 532 8.40 -14.64 -25.06
CA TYR A 532 7.38 -13.90 -24.33
C TYR A 532 7.01 -12.65 -25.12
N LEU A 533 5.82 -12.66 -25.73
CA LEU A 533 5.24 -11.49 -26.36
C LEU A 533 4.79 -10.51 -25.27
N LEU A 534 5.26 -9.27 -25.36
CA LEU A 534 4.96 -8.25 -24.37
C LEU A 534 3.75 -7.41 -24.80
N GLN A 535 2.91 -7.05 -23.83
CA GLN A 535 1.82 -6.09 -24.00
C GLN A 535 2.34 -4.64 -24.05
N LYS A 536 3.28 -4.40 -24.96
CA LYS A 536 4.02 -3.15 -25.11
C LYS A 536 4.32 -2.94 -26.57
N GLY A 537 4.23 -1.70 -27.05
CA GLY A 537 4.52 -1.39 -28.45
C GLY A 537 4.82 0.08 -28.68
N LEU A 538 5.03 0.43 -29.94
CA LEU A 538 5.52 1.73 -30.38
C LEU A 538 4.43 2.56 -31.09
N ARG A 539 3.19 2.06 -31.11
CA ARG A 539 2.07 2.74 -31.74
C ARG A 539 1.29 3.57 -30.74
N SER A 540 0.64 4.59 -31.27
CA SER A 540 -0.28 5.44 -30.53
C SER A 540 -1.40 4.63 -29.88
N TRP A 541 -1.85 5.13 -28.73
CA TRP A 541 -2.94 4.53 -27.96
C TRP A 541 -4.14 4.17 -28.85
N PHE A 542 -4.58 2.92 -28.77
CA PHE A 542 -5.74 2.38 -29.51
C PHE A 542 -5.61 2.45 -31.04
N LYS A 543 -4.38 2.52 -31.55
CA LYS A 543 -4.09 2.44 -33.00
C LYS A 543 -3.10 1.30 -33.28
N PRO A 544 -3.50 0.03 -33.07
CA PRO A 544 -2.57 -1.10 -33.11
C PRO A 544 -1.98 -1.42 -34.48
N MET A 545 -2.56 -0.88 -35.55
CA MET A 545 -2.05 -0.96 -36.92
C MET A 545 -1.56 0.39 -37.45
N GLY A 546 -1.60 1.43 -36.61
CA GLY A 546 -1.17 2.77 -37.00
C GLY A 546 0.35 2.88 -37.11
N ASP A 547 0.80 4.06 -37.53
CA ASP A 547 2.21 4.36 -37.63
C ASP A 547 2.89 4.41 -36.25
N ILE A 548 4.18 4.13 -36.25
CA ILE A 548 5.03 4.30 -35.08
C ILE A 548 5.23 5.80 -34.84
N SER A 549 5.08 6.23 -33.59
CA SER A 549 5.33 7.63 -33.25
C SER A 549 6.81 7.97 -33.43
N GLN A 550 7.10 9.09 -34.11
CA GLN A 550 8.47 9.58 -34.30
C GLN A 550 9.15 9.99 -32.98
N ASP A 551 8.37 10.21 -31.91
CA ASP A 551 8.92 10.50 -30.59
C ASP A 551 9.79 9.35 -30.06
N PHE A 552 9.54 8.10 -30.45
CA PHE A 552 10.38 6.97 -30.08
C PHE A 552 11.81 7.08 -30.63
N PHE A 553 12.03 7.83 -31.70
CA PHE A 553 13.36 8.01 -32.30
C PHE A 553 13.98 9.36 -31.95
N ASN A 554 13.24 10.24 -31.29
CA ASN A 554 13.73 11.54 -30.88
C ASN A 554 14.54 11.40 -29.58
N PRO A 555 15.85 11.70 -29.58
CA PRO A 555 16.69 11.53 -28.40
C PRO A 555 16.23 12.35 -27.21
N LEU A 556 15.45 13.41 -27.39
CA LEU A 556 14.97 14.28 -26.30
C LEU A 556 13.65 13.80 -25.68
N LYS A 557 12.97 12.82 -26.29
CA LYS A 557 11.68 12.33 -25.81
C LYS A 557 11.87 11.13 -24.90
N SER A 558 11.17 11.13 -23.77
CA SER A 558 11.24 10.05 -22.78
C SER A 558 10.84 8.69 -23.38
N SER A 559 9.92 8.69 -24.35
CA SER A 559 9.54 7.48 -25.10
C SER A 559 10.68 6.84 -25.89
N SER A 560 11.76 7.57 -26.21
CA SER A 560 12.91 6.97 -26.90
C SER A 560 13.74 6.00 -26.06
N LEU A 561 13.50 5.93 -24.75
CA LEU A 561 14.04 4.92 -23.86
C LEU A 561 12.93 3.98 -23.39
N GLN A 562 13.08 2.69 -23.68
CA GLN A 562 12.14 1.65 -23.29
C GLN A 562 12.72 0.79 -22.17
N THR A 563 12.00 0.67 -21.05
CA THR A 563 12.35 -0.24 -19.95
C THR A 563 11.58 -1.55 -20.08
N PHE A 564 12.25 -2.66 -19.79
CA PHE A 564 11.72 -4.02 -19.81
C PHE A 564 12.02 -4.68 -18.47
N VAL A 565 10.98 -5.23 -17.84
CA VAL A 565 11.09 -6.05 -16.64
C VAL A 565 10.32 -7.34 -16.90
N HIS A 566 10.92 -8.49 -16.63
CA HIS A 566 10.28 -9.77 -16.89
C HIS A 566 10.82 -10.88 -15.99
N ASN A 567 9.94 -11.76 -15.52
CA ASN A 567 10.33 -12.95 -14.77
C ASN A 567 10.53 -14.14 -15.72
N ILE A 568 11.69 -14.77 -15.66
CA ILE A 568 11.97 -16.05 -16.33
C ILE A 568 11.97 -17.15 -15.25
N PRO A 569 11.20 -18.24 -15.40
CA PRO A 569 11.24 -19.35 -14.45
C PRO A 569 12.64 -19.98 -14.38
N ALA A 570 13.19 -20.12 -13.17
CA ALA A 570 14.50 -20.73 -12.99
C ALA A 570 14.50 -22.27 -13.14
N SER A 571 13.34 -22.88 -13.42
CA SER A 571 13.19 -24.34 -13.57
C SER A 571 14.00 -24.93 -14.74
N LYS A 572 14.33 -24.11 -15.75
CA LYS A 572 15.21 -24.49 -16.88
C LYS A 572 16.67 -24.04 -16.67
N GLY A 573 17.00 -23.55 -15.49
CA GLY A 573 18.30 -22.93 -15.20
C GLY A 573 18.40 -21.49 -15.73
N VAL A 574 19.62 -20.96 -15.71
CA VAL A 574 19.94 -19.63 -16.27
C VAL A 574 19.88 -19.72 -17.80
N PRO A 575 19.21 -18.78 -18.50
CA PRO A 575 19.31 -18.72 -19.96
C PRO A 575 20.77 -18.46 -20.36
N SER A 576 21.30 -19.21 -21.31
CA SER A 576 22.65 -18.99 -21.85
C SER A 576 22.72 -17.69 -22.66
N ARG A 577 21.58 -17.26 -23.23
CA ARG A 577 21.44 -16.01 -23.97
C ARG A 577 20.08 -15.37 -23.71
N TYR A 578 20.08 -14.07 -23.44
CA TYR A 578 18.88 -13.26 -23.22
C TYR A 578 18.82 -12.15 -24.26
N GLN A 579 17.67 -12.05 -24.95
CA GLN A 579 17.48 -11.09 -26.02
C GLN A 579 16.15 -10.36 -25.91
N ILE A 580 16.16 -9.08 -26.31
CA ILE A 580 14.96 -8.31 -26.59
C ILE A 580 14.88 -8.11 -28.10
N LEU A 581 13.78 -8.58 -28.67
CA LEU A 581 13.51 -8.57 -30.10
C LEU A 581 12.47 -7.49 -30.41
N TYR A 582 12.74 -6.68 -31.42
CA TYR A 582 11.71 -5.89 -32.06
C TYR A 582 10.92 -6.78 -33.02
N THR A 583 9.64 -6.98 -32.69
CA THR A 583 8.71 -7.88 -33.37
C THR A 583 7.43 -7.11 -33.69
N PRO A 584 7.45 -6.23 -34.71
CA PRO A 584 6.32 -5.36 -34.99
C PRO A 584 5.06 -6.16 -35.25
N LEU A 585 3.95 -5.77 -34.62
CA LEU A 585 2.67 -6.50 -34.70
C LEU A 585 2.83 -7.95 -34.28
N GLY A 586 3.46 -8.24 -33.14
CA GLY A 586 3.80 -9.60 -32.73
C GLY A 586 2.61 -10.56 -32.57
N PHE A 587 1.38 -10.03 -32.55
CA PHE A 587 0.15 -10.83 -32.68
C PHE A 587 -0.03 -11.51 -34.06
N ASN A 588 0.75 -11.14 -35.07
CA ASN A 588 0.84 -11.82 -36.36
C ASN A 588 1.85 -12.99 -36.37
N GLY A 589 2.58 -13.19 -35.27
CA GLY A 589 3.61 -14.22 -35.14
C GLY A 589 5.02 -13.64 -35.03
N LEU A 590 5.95 -14.49 -34.58
CA LEU A 590 7.37 -14.16 -34.54
C LEU A 590 7.95 -14.11 -35.97
N PRO A 591 8.55 -12.99 -36.42
CA PRO A 591 9.24 -12.92 -37.70
C PRO A 591 10.38 -13.96 -37.77
N SER A 592 10.68 -14.46 -38.97
CA SER A 592 11.78 -15.44 -39.17
C SER A 592 13.15 -14.84 -38.82
N ASN A 593 13.35 -13.55 -39.08
CA ASN A 593 14.57 -12.81 -38.78
C ASN A 593 14.23 -11.53 -38.00
N PRO A 594 13.88 -11.62 -36.71
CA PRO A 594 13.51 -10.46 -35.92
C PRO A 594 14.74 -9.61 -35.59
N THR A 595 14.58 -8.30 -35.55
CA THR A 595 15.66 -7.38 -35.18
C THR A 595 16.00 -7.54 -33.70
N VAL A 596 17.24 -7.91 -33.40
CA VAL A 596 17.73 -8.04 -32.02
C VAL A 596 18.16 -6.66 -31.51
N MET A 597 17.44 -6.12 -30.54
CA MET A 597 17.70 -4.79 -29.97
C MET A 597 18.61 -4.86 -28.74
N LEU A 598 18.62 -5.98 -28.03
CA LEU A 598 19.52 -6.27 -26.91
C LEU A 598 19.91 -7.75 -26.96
N ASP A 599 21.18 -8.04 -26.69
CA ASP A 599 21.73 -9.39 -26.78
C ASP A 599 22.85 -9.61 -25.75
N TYR A 600 22.59 -10.48 -24.78
CA TYR A 600 23.51 -10.75 -23.67
C TYR A 600 23.72 -12.26 -23.52
N SER A 601 24.99 -12.66 -23.32
CA SER A 601 25.33 -13.96 -22.78
C SER A 601 25.11 -13.94 -21.27
N CYS A 602 24.47 -14.95 -20.72
CA CYS A 602 24.27 -15.09 -19.29
C CYS A 602 24.82 -16.44 -18.80
N SER A 603 25.38 -16.46 -17.60
CA SER A 603 26.00 -17.64 -16.99
C SER A 603 25.93 -17.58 -15.47
N GLY A 604 26.31 -18.67 -14.80
CA GLY A 604 26.22 -18.83 -13.35
C GLY A 604 24.94 -19.55 -12.92
N GLN A 605 24.61 -19.46 -11.63
CA GLN A 605 23.41 -20.08 -11.05
C GLN A 605 22.92 -19.30 -9.82
N GLY A 606 21.60 -19.27 -9.63
CA GLY A 606 20.98 -18.55 -8.52
C GLY A 606 21.44 -17.09 -8.42
N GLU A 607 21.87 -16.67 -7.24
CA GLU A 607 22.37 -15.30 -6.97
C GLU A 607 23.70 -14.97 -7.67
N SER A 608 24.44 -15.97 -8.17
CA SER A 608 25.71 -15.76 -8.89
C SER A 608 25.53 -15.49 -10.39
N ILE A 609 24.28 -15.36 -10.86
CA ILE A 609 24.00 -15.05 -12.27
C ILE A 609 24.73 -13.77 -12.70
N SER A 610 25.40 -13.86 -13.83
CA SER A 610 26.05 -12.71 -14.47
C SER A 610 25.73 -12.71 -15.95
N CYS A 611 25.54 -11.51 -16.50
CA CYS A 611 25.27 -11.33 -17.92
C CYS A 611 26.21 -10.27 -18.49
N SER A 612 26.68 -10.49 -19.71
CA SER A 612 27.54 -9.55 -20.45
C SER A 612 27.09 -9.46 -21.91
N PRO A 613 27.36 -8.33 -22.60
CA PRO A 613 27.01 -8.18 -24.01
C PRO A 613 27.59 -9.32 -24.85
N PHE A 614 26.78 -9.88 -25.76
CA PHE A 614 27.21 -10.98 -26.62
C PHE A 614 28.30 -10.51 -27.61
N SER A 615 29.47 -11.16 -27.58
CA SER A 615 30.72 -10.67 -28.21
C SER A 615 30.78 -10.69 -29.74
N SER A 616 29.74 -11.15 -30.45
CA SER A 616 29.70 -11.12 -31.92
C SER A 616 29.19 -9.80 -32.52
N GLN A 617 28.91 -8.77 -31.71
CA GLN A 617 28.55 -7.44 -32.24
C GLN A 617 29.79 -6.73 -32.80
N LYS A 618 30.07 -6.92 -34.10
CA LYS A 618 30.45 -5.74 -34.91
C LYS A 618 29.28 -4.77 -34.80
N THR A 619 29.53 -3.59 -34.25
CA THR A 619 28.59 -2.47 -34.09
C THR A 619 27.89 -2.12 -35.40
N THR A 620 26.89 -2.90 -35.77
CA THR A 620 25.91 -2.52 -36.79
C THR A 620 24.85 -1.72 -36.06
N LYS A 621 24.88 -0.40 -36.28
CA LYS A 621 23.84 0.53 -35.86
C LYS A 621 22.53 0.08 -36.52
N THR A 622 21.77 -0.78 -35.86
CA THR A 622 20.53 -1.30 -36.44
C THR A 622 19.43 -0.30 -36.12
N LYS A 623 19.15 0.60 -37.07
CA LYS A 623 17.97 1.46 -37.01
C LYS A 623 16.73 0.59 -37.23
N ILE A 624 15.72 0.77 -36.39
CA ILE A 624 14.35 0.39 -36.77
C ILE A 624 13.95 1.38 -37.85
N ASN A 625 13.69 0.89 -39.06
CA ASN A 625 13.12 1.70 -40.14
C ASN A 625 11.61 1.81 -39.98
#